data_AF-A0A7X0RII4-F1
#
_entry.id   AF-A0A7X0RII4-F1
#
_cell.length_a   1.000
_cell.length_b   1.000
_cell.length_c   1.000
_cell.angle_alpha   90.00
_cell.angle_beta   90.00
_cell.angle_gamma   90.00
#
_symmetry.space_group_name_H-M   'P 1'
#
loop_
_entity.id
_entity.type
_entity.pdbx_description
1 polymer ?
#
loop_
_entity_poly.entity_id
_entity_poly.type
_entity_poly.pdbx_seq_one_letter_code
_entity_poly.pdbx_strand_id
1 'polypeptide(L)' 'MDNKKTPIERDVEKARLQRAALQTRHSAKLTSLMENREDLRGVHALADFVDDYVRWSA' A
#
# COMPACT_ATOMS: atom_id res chain seq x y z
N MET A 1 17.27 -2.54 31.08
CA MET A 1 18.37 -2.65 30.09
C MET A 1 17.84 -2.05 28.80
N ASP A 2 18.11 -0.77 28.55
CA ASP A 2 17.66 -0.10 27.32
C ASP A 2 18.50 -0.63 26.14
N ASN A 3 17.90 -1.49 25.32
CA ASN A 3 18.54 -2.01 24.13
C ASN A 3 18.52 -0.92 23.03
N LYS A 4 19.58 -0.12 22.96
CA LYS A 4 19.73 0.90 21.93
C LYS A 4 19.99 0.23 20.59
N LYS A 5 19.04 0.36 19.65
CA LYS A 5 19.20 -0.10 18.26
C LYS A 5 20.49 0.46 17.64
N THR A 6 21.23 -0.39 16.95
CA THR A 6 22.42 0.04 16.22
C THR A 6 22.07 1.06 15.12
N PRO A 7 23.02 1.86 14.61
CA PRO A 7 22.74 2.77 13.49
C PRO A 7 22.07 2.07 12.30
N ILE A 8 22.54 0.86 11.95
CA ILE A 8 22.02 0.07 10.84
C ILE A 8 20.56 -0.36 11.10
N GLU A 9 20.25 -0.82 12.31
CA GLU A 9 18.88 -1.22 12.68
C GLU A 9 17.90 -0.05 12.61
N ARG A 10 18.35 1.17 12.96
CA ARG A 10 17.54 2.38 12.86
C ARG A 10 17.26 2.77 11.41
N ASP A 11 18.26 2.65 10.54
CA ASP A 11 18.11 2.95 9.12
C ASP A 11 17.19 1.93 8.42
N VAL A 12 17.32 0.64 8.75
CA VAL A 12 16.41 -0.41 8.25
C VAL A 12 14.98 -0.16 8.73
N GLU A 13 14.78 0.21 9.99
CA GLU A 13 13.46 0.56 10.53
C GLU A 13 12.87 1.74 9.76
N LYS A 14 13.65 2.81 9.56
CA LYS A 14 13.22 3.98 8.81
C LYS A 14 12.82 3.64 7.38
N ALA A 15 13.60 2.81 6.69
CA ALA A 15 13.29 2.35 5.34
C ALA A 15 11.99 1.52 5.30
N ARG A 16 11.76 0.65 6.29
CA ARG A 16 10.50 -0.11 6.42
C ARG A 16 9.30 0.81 6.62
N LEU A 17 9.41 1.79 7.51
CA LEU A 17 8.34 2.76 7.78
C LEU A 17 8.02 3.61 6.54
N GLN A 18 9.06 4.05 5.81
CA GLN A 18 8.88 4.80 4.56
C GLN A 18 8.18 3.95 3.49
N ARG A 19 8.57 2.69 3.35
CA ARG A 19 7.92 1.75 2.42
C ARG A 19 6.47 1.52 2.79
N ALA A 20 6.16 1.28 4.07
CA ALA A 20 4.80 1.11 4.54
C ALA A 20 3.95 2.36 4.24
N ALA A 21 4.46 3.55 4.55
CA ALA A 21 3.77 4.80 4.26
C ALA A 21 3.51 5.02 2.76
N LEU A 22 4.47 4.64 1.89
CA LEU A 22 4.28 4.67 0.44
C LEU A 22 3.23 3.67 -0.03
N GLN A 23 3.24 2.45 0.51
CA GLN A 23 2.24 1.42 0.20
C GLN A 23 0.84 1.87 0.60
N THR A 24 0.65 2.38 1.82
CA THR A 24 -0.64 2.91 2.28
C THR A 24 -1.15 4.03 1.39
N ARG A 25 -0.29 5.01 1.05
CA ARG A 25 -0.66 6.12 0.15
C ARG A 25 -1.02 5.64 -1.26
N HIS A 26 -0.33 4.62 -1.75
CA HIS A 26 -0.59 4.04 -3.06
C HIS A 26 -1.94 3.31 -3.07
N SER A 27 -2.20 2.44 -2.09
CA SER A 27 -3.48 1.74 -1.96
C SER A 27 -4.65 2.72 -1.82
N ALA A 28 -4.53 3.76 -0.98
CA ALA A 28 -5.58 4.77 -0.84
C ALA A 28 -5.89 5.51 -2.16
N LYS A 29 -4.86 5.83 -2.97
CA LYS A 29 -5.06 6.44 -4.29
C LYS A 29 -5.74 5.50 -5.27
N LEU A 30 -5.38 4.21 -5.25
CA LEU A 30 -6.02 3.20 -6.08
C LEU A 30 -7.48 3.00 -5.67
N THR A 31 -7.79 2.94 -4.38
CA THR A 31 -9.18 2.88 -3.89
C THR A 31 -9.99 4.05 -4.44
N SER A 32 -9.50 5.29 -4.28
CA SER A 32 -10.20 6.48 -4.78
C SER A 32 -10.35 6.47 -6.31
N LEU A 33 -9.35 6.00 -7.05
CA LEU A 33 -9.47 5.84 -8.50
C LEU A 33 -10.54 4.80 -8.87
N MET A 34 -10.62 3.69 -8.14
CA MET A 34 -11.58 2.62 -8.38
C MET A 34 -13.01 3.00 -7.99
N GLU A 35 -13.19 3.84 -6.97
CA GLU A 35 -14.49 4.46 -6.67
C GLU A 35 -14.99 5.32 -7.84
N ASN A 36 -14.09 6.07 -8.49
CA ASN A 36 -14.46 6.87 -9.67
C ASN A 36 -14.65 6.03 -10.95
N ARG A 37 -14.15 4.78 -10.95
CA ARG A 37 -14.15 3.88 -12.11
C ARG A 37 -14.91 2.59 -11.83
N GLU A 38 -16.00 2.70 -11.06
CA GLU A 38 -16.90 1.58 -10.80
C GLU A 38 -17.44 0.96 -12.10
N ASP A 39 -17.56 1.77 -13.17
CA ASP A 39 -17.96 1.37 -14.52
C ASP A 39 -17.10 0.25 -15.12
N LEU A 40 -15.84 0.11 -14.68
CA LEU A 40 -14.93 -0.90 -15.20
C LEU A 40 -14.91 -2.21 -14.40
N ARG A 41 -15.51 -2.24 -13.21
CA ARG A 41 -15.55 -3.46 -12.38
C ARG A 41 -16.41 -4.53 -13.05
N GLY A 42 -15.90 -5.75 -13.13
CA GLY A 42 -16.49 -6.90 -13.80
C GLY A 42 -16.46 -6.84 -15.33
N VAL A 43 -16.01 -5.74 -15.92
CA VAL A 43 -15.93 -5.53 -17.38
C VAL A 43 -14.48 -5.56 -17.85
N HIS A 44 -13.57 -4.99 -17.07
CA HIS A 44 -12.16 -4.89 -17.43
C HIS A 44 -11.29 -5.65 -16.44
N ALA A 45 -10.64 -6.71 -16.90
CA ALA A 45 -9.85 -7.62 -16.06
C ALA A 45 -8.77 -6.92 -15.21
N LEU A 46 -8.18 -5.82 -15.69
CA LEU A 46 -7.23 -5.04 -14.89
C LEU A 46 -7.90 -4.31 -13.72
N ALA A 47 -9.13 -3.82 -13.90
CA ALA A 47 -9.87 -3.16 -12.83
C ALA A 47 -10.22 -4.18 -11.73
N ASP A 48 -10.63 -5.39 -12.12
CA ASP A 48 -10.91 -6.48 -11.18
C ASP A 48 -9.65 -6.91 -10.42
N PHE A 49 -8.53 -7.06 -11.13
CA PHE A 49 -7.25 -7.38 -10.50
C PHE A 49 -6.80 -6.31 -9.49
N VAL A 50 -6.95 -5.03 -9.85
CA VAL A 50 -6.58 -3.92 -8.97
C VAL A 50 -7.53 -3.83 -7.78
N ASP A 51 -8.83 -4.06 -7.96
CA ASP A 51 -9.81 -4.09 -6.87
C ASP A 51 -9.50 -5.18 -5.85
N ASP A 52 -9.18 -6.40 -6.32
CA ASP A 52 -8.73 -7.49 -5.46
C ASP A 52 -7.42 -7.14 -4.74
N TYR A 53 -6.43 -6.58 -5.45
CA TYR A 53 -5.17 -6.15 -4.83
C TYR A 53 -5.41 -5.12 -3.71
N VAL A 54 -6.27 -4.13 -3.96
CA VAL A 54 -6.64 -3.11 -2.96
C VAL A 54 -7.31 -3.77 -1.75
N ARG A 55 -8.29 -4.65 -1.98
CA ARG A 55 -9.04 -5.35 -0.92
C ARG A 55 -8.13 -6.13 0.05
N TRP A 56 -7.05 -6.72 -0.45
CA TRP A 56 -6.11 -7.49 0.38
C TRP A 56 -4.93 -6.67 0.92
N SER A 57 -4.72 -5.45 0.43
CA SER A 57 -3.65 -4.55 0.87
C SER A 57 -4.08 -3.53 1.93
N ALA A 58 -5.38 -3.33 2.09
CA ALA A 58 -5.99 -2.40 3.04
C ALA A 58 -6.07 -2.99 4.46
#